data_AF-A0A519C517-F1
#
_entry.id   AF-A0A519C517-F1
#
_cell.length_a   1.000
_cell.length_b   1.000
_cell.length_c   1.000
_cell.angle_alpha   90.00
_cell.angle_beta   90.00
_cell.angle_gamma   90.00
#
_symmetry.space_group_name_H-M   'P 1'
#
loop_
_entity.id
_entity.type
_entity.pdbx_description
1 polymer ?
#
loop_
_entity_poly.entity_id
_entity_poly.type
_entity_poly.pdbx_seq_one_letter_code
_entity_poly.pdbx_strand_id
1 'polypeptide(L)'
;MDGIGNNADVDDDEDSWNDVNETACGTDPLDALSIPSDLDNDTWCDFLDPDDDGDGVADIADAYPADPTEWNDTDGDGTGDNADLDDDGDGWSDNYENLCVTNPLDDASTPVDTDSDGSCDFIDDDDDDDGTPDASDDFPLDQWEHFDFDGDGIGNNADTDDDGDGVIDVQDPFPLDASEWADSDGDGIGNTMEMESTMVLTYSQPMLLSGLTVTAMALAIMRTMMMTATA
;
A
#
# COMPACT_ATOMS: atom_id res chain seq x y z
N MET A 1 -14.60 -19.94 -62.78
CA MET A 1 -15.61 -20.19 -63.84
C MET A 1 -16.06 -21.64 -63.85
N ASP A 2 -17.02 -21.92 -63.00
CA ASP A 2 -17.73 -23.19 -62.79
C ASP A 2 -18.76 -23.53 -63.88
N GLY A 3 -19.07 -22.57 -64.76
CA GLY A 3 -20.01 -22.72 -65.87
C GLY A 3 -21.42 -22.16 -65.61
N ILE A 4 -21.64 -21.47 -64.49
CA ILE A 4 -22.79 -20.59 -64.24
C ILE A 4 -22.52 -19.24 -64.93
N GLY A 5 -23.58 -18.53 -65.34
CA GLY A 5 -23.44 -17.22 -65.98
C GLY A 5 -23.67 -16.11 -64.96
N ASN A 6 -22.97 -14.99 -65.12
CA ASN A 6 -22.86 -13.90 -64.14
C ASN A 6 -24.15 -13.30 -63.56
N ASN A 7 -25.28 -13.49 -64.22
CA ASN A 7 -26.58 -13.04 -63.69
C ASN A 7 -27.23 -14.04 -62.72
N ALA A 8 -26.61 -15.21 -62.51
CA ALA A 8 -27.12 -16.32 -61.73
C ALA A 8 -26.06 -16.93 -60.79
N ASP A 9 -24.80 -16.54 -60.93
CA ASP A 9 -23.78 -16.80 -59.94
C ASP A 9 -23.94 -15.82 -58.78
N VAL A 10 -23.45 -16.19 -57.60
CA VAL A 10 -23.43 -15.33 -56.42
C VAL A 10 -22.01 -14.98 -55.99
N ASP A 11 -21.02 -15.62 -56.60
CA ASP A 11 -19.58 -15.46 -56.43
C ASP A 11 -18.95 -15.71 -57.82
N ASP A 12 -18.91 -14.66 -58.63
CA ASP A 12 -18.61 -14.71 -60.07
C ASP A 12 -17.17 -15.15 -60.40
N ASP A 13 -16.24 -15.00 -59.45
CA ASP A 13 -14.81 -15.25 -59.64
C ASP A 13 -14.22 -16.34 -58.70
N GLU A 14 -15.04 -16.91 -57.83
CA GLU A 14 -14.76 -18.04 -56.92
C GLU A 14 -13.72 -17.71 -55.83
N ASP A 15 -13.74 -16.49 -55.28
CA ASP A 15 -12.82 -16.04 -54.24
C ASP A 15 -13.37 -16.11 -52.80
N SER A 16 -14.61 -16.60 -52.65
CA SER A 16 -15.36 -16.74 -51.39
C SER A 16 -16.09 -15.47 -50.91
N TRP A 17 -15.98 -14.36 -51.64
CA TRP A 17 -16.84 -13.20 -51.46
C TRP A 17 -18.02 -13.26 -52.42
N ASN A 18 -19.17 -12.75 -51.96
CA ASN A 18 -20.35 -12.70 -52.83
C ASN A 18 -20.43 -11.36 -53.53
N ASP A 19 -20.95 -11.34 -54.76
CA ASP A 19 -20.97 -10.14 -55.61
C ASP A 19 -21.67 -8.94 -54.96
N VAL A 20 -22.65 -9.21 -54.06
CA VAL A 20 -23.41 -8.17 -53.35
C VAL A 20 -22.55 -7.51 -52.27
N ASN A 21 -21.82 -8.30 -51.50
CA ASN A 21 -20.88 -7.82 -50.49
C ASN A 21 -19.78 -7.04 -51.19
N GLU A 22 -19.12 -7.62 -52.20
CA GLU A 22 -18.06 -6.95 -52.94
C GLU A 22 -18.48 -5.61 -53.56
N THR A 23 -19.64 -5.59 -54.22
CA THR A 23 -20.19 -4.34 -54.78
C THR A 23 -20.44 -3.30 -53.68
N ALA A 24 -20.88 -3.73 -52.50
CA ALA A 24 -21.13 -2.83 -51.37
C ALA A 24 -19.83 -2.35 -50.69
N CYS A 25 -18.79 -3.18 -50.68
CA CYS A 25 -17.45 -2.87 -50.19
C CYS A 25 -16.57 -2.14 -51.23
N GLY A 26 -17.04 -2.03 -52.48
CA GLY A 26 -16.39 -1.29 -53.56
C GLY A 26 -15.31 -2.07 -54.30
N THR A 27 -15.31 -3.40 -54.20
CA THR A 27 -14.42 -4.30 -54.93
C THR A 27 -15.05 -4.81 -56.23
N ASP A 28 -14.27 -5.46 -57.11
CA ASP A 28 -14.69 -5.96 -58.43
C ASP A 28 -15.07 -7.45 -58.38
N PRO A 29 -16.37 -7.82 -58.48
CA PRO A 29 -16.85 -9.21 -58.38
C PRO A 29 -16.38 -10.16 -59.49
N LEU A 30 -15.60 -9.66 -60.45
CA LEU A 30 -15.10 -10.43 -61.58
C LEU A 30 -13.59 -10.68 -61.50
N ASP A 31 -12.93 -10.17 -60.47
CA ASP A 31 -11.50 -10.25 -60.26
C ASP A 31 -11.20 -10.83 -58.88
N ALA A 32 -10.92 -12.14 -58.83
CA ALA A 32 -10.62 -12.89 -57.60
C ALA A 32 -9.39 -12.41 -56.80
N LEU A 33 -8.71 -11.35 -57.25
CA LEU A 33 -7.65 -10.67 -56.52
C LEU A 33 -8.13 -9.35 -55.87
N SER A 34 -9.36 -8.94 -56.16
CA SER A 34 -10.04 -7.77 -55.66
C SER A 34 -10.95 -8.17 -54.49
N ILE A 35 -10.37 -8.65 -53.41
CA ILE A 35 -11.13 -8.99 -52.19
C ILE A 35 -11.38 -7.74 -51.32
N PRO A 36 -12.52 -7.65 -50.63
CA PRO A 36 -12.75 -6.68 -49.56
C PRO A 36 -11.72 -6.81 -48.42
N SER A 37 -11.51 -5.72 -47.67
CA SER A 37 -10.87 -5.82 -46.36
C SER A 37 -11.82 -6.51 -45.39
N ASP A 38 -11.28 -7.38 -44.55
CA ASP A 38 -11.99 -8.22 -43.59
C ASP A 38 -11.02 -8.57 -42.47
N LEU A 39 -11.06 -7.80 -41.40
CA LEU A 39 -10.06 -7.84 -40.34
C LEU A 39 -10.23 -9.07 -39.43
N ASP A 40 -11.46 -9.46 -39.10
CA ASP A 40 -11.77 -10.61 -38.24
C ASP A 40 -12.02 -11.93 -39.01
N ASN A 41 -12.18 -11.86 -40.33
CA ASN A 41 -12.49 -12.96 -41.25
C ASN A 41 -13.90 -13.57 -41.07
N ASP A 42 -14.89 -12.77 -40.70
CA ASP A 42 -16.28 -13.21 -40.55
C ASP A 42 -17.12 -13.14 -41.86
N THR A 43 -16.51 -12.66 -42.96
CA THR A 43 -17.09 -12.46 -44.30
C THR A 43 -17.99 -11.23 -44.46
N TRP A 44 -17.97 -10.32 -43.49
CA TRP A 44 -18.35 -8.93 -43.63
C TRP A 44 -17.08 -8.12 -43.88
N CYS A 45 -17.20 -7.08 -44.70
CA CYS A 45 -16.04 -6.23 -44.91
C CYS A 45 -16.03 -5.13 -43.87
N ASP A 46 -14.86 -4.65 -43.48
CA ASP A 46 -14.68 -3.59 -42.46
C ASP A 46 -15.57 -2.35 -42.72
N PHE A 47 -15.93 -2.07 -43.98
CA PHE A 47 -16.80 -0.93 -44.29
C PHE A 47 -18.27 -1.12 -43.86
N LEU A 48 -18.73 -2.36 -43.73
CA LEU A 48 -20.12 -2.74 -43.43
C LEU A 48 -20.25 -3.54 -42.13
N ASP A 49 -19.13 -4.02 -41.61
CA ASP A 49 -19.03 -4.64 -40.30
C ASP A 49 -19.32 -3.61 -39.21
N PRO A 50 -20.12 -3.95 -38.18
CA PRO A 50 -20.23 -3.13 -36.98
C PRO A 50 -19.17 -3.42 -35.91
N ASP A 51 -18.31 -4.43 -36.09
CA ASP A 51 -17.31 -4.94 -35.14
C ASP A 51 -16.10 -5.47 -35.93
N ASP A 52 -15.31 -4.54 -36.50
CA ASP A 52 -14.27 -4.78 -37.50
C ASP A 52 -13.25 -5.86 -37.08
N ASP A 53 -12.86 -5.92 -35.80
CA ASP A 53 -11.87 -6.86 -35.30
C ASP A 53 -12.46 -8.07 -34.53
N GLY A 54 -13.79 -8.09 -34.36
CA GLY A 54 -14.54 -9.21 -33.83
C GLY A 54 -14.29 -9.49 -32.34
N ASP A 55 -13.87 -8.49 -31.56
CA ASP A 55 -13.63 -8.63 -30.13
C ASP A 55 -14.93 -8.60 -29.29
N GLY A 56 -16.03 -8.16 -29.91
CA GLY A 56 -17.35 -8.06 -29.32
C GLY A 56 -17.77 -6.65 -28.88
N VAL A 57 -16.93 -5.64 -29.12
CA VAL A 57 -17.21 -4.22 -28.92
C VAL A 57 -17.40 -3.57 -30.30
N ALA A 58 -18.58 -2.99 -30.51
CA ALA A 58 -18.87 -2.38 -31.82
C ALA A 58 -17.99 -1.15 -32.08
N ASP A 59 -17.53 -0.92 -33.31
CA ASP A 59 -16.58 0.15 -33.69
C ASP A 59 -16.96 1.54 -33.19
N ILE A 60 -18.27 1.79 -33.05
CA ILE A 60 -18.80 3.08 -32.58
C ILE A 60 -18.56 3.34 -31.09
N ALA A 61 -18.24 2.30 -30.33
CA ALA A 61 -17.99 2.30 -28.90
C ALA A 61 -16.56 1.82 -28.57
N ASP A 62 -15.84 1.33 -29.57
CA ASP A 62 -14.48 0.84 -29.46
C ASP A 62 -13.46 1.98 -29.66
N ALA A 63 -12.52 2.14 -28.72
CA ALA A 63 -11.42 3.09 -28.83
C ALA A 63 -10.37 2.65 -29.88
N TYR A 64 -10.24 1.34 -30.12
CA TYR A 64 -9.34 0.70 -31.08
C TYR A 64 -10.07 -0.30 -31.99
N PRO A 65 -10.91 0.15 -32.93
CA PRO A 65 -11.72 -0.72 -33.81
C PRO A 65 -10.93 -1.66 -34.75
N ALA A 66 -9.61 -1.72 -34.64
CA ALA A 66 -8.78 -2.58 -35.46
C ALA A 66 -7.77 -3.41 -34.64
N ASP A 67 -7.89 -3.39 -33.32
CA ASP A 67 -7.05 -4.15 -32.40
C ASP A 67 -7.94 -4.97 -31.47
N PRO A 68 -8.15 -6.27 -31.75
CA PRO A 68 -9.08 -7.10 -30.98
C PRO A 68 -8.59 -7.42 -29.56
N THR A 69 -7.50 -6.79 -29.12
CA THR A 69 -6.97 -6.88 -27.78
C THR A 69 -7.17 -5.61 -26.97
N GLU A 70 -7.76 -4.56 -27.53
CA GLU A 70 -7.99 -3.27 -26.88
C GLU A 70 -9.34 -2.68 -27.29
N TRP A 71 -10.15 -2.22 -26.32
CA TRP A 71 -11.46 -1.61 -26.60
C TRP A 71 -11.74 -0.31 -25.86
N ASN A 72 -10.96 -0.02 -24.81
CA ASN A 72 -11.05 1.18 -23.99
C ASN A 72 -9.71 1.93 -23.96
N ASP A 73 -9.78 3.24 -23.76
CA ASP A 73 -8.67 4.19 -23.53
C ASP A 73 -9.18 5.19 -22.48
N THR A 74 -9.05 4.84 -21.20
CA THR A 74 -9.74 5.51 -20.09
C THR A 74 -9.25 6.94 -19.87
N ASP A 75 -7.94 7.19 -19.96
CA ASP A 75 -7.34 8.52 -19.83
C ASP A 75 -7.17 9.27 -21.17
N GLY A 76 -7.29 8.57 -22.30
CA GLY A 76 -7.21 9.15 -23.64
C GLY A 76 -5.77 9.41 -24.11
N ASP A 77 -4.77 8.72 -23.57
CA ASP A 77 -3.36 8.89 -23.95
C ASP A 77 -2.98 8.20 -25.28
N GLY A 78 -3.83 7.28 -25.73
CA GLY A 78 -3.66 6.50 -26.95
C GLY A 78 -3.09 5.09 -26.74
N THR A 79 -2.89 4.65 -25.51
CA THR A 79 -2.64 3.26 -25.09
C THR A 79 -3.93 2.66 -24.53
N GLY A 80 -4.32 1.47 -24.98
CA GLY A 80 -5.56 0.86 -24.49
C GLY A 80 -5.40 0.27 -23.10
N ASP A 81 -6.48 0.24 -22.32
CA ASP A 81 -6.50 -0.20 -20.91
C ASP A 81 -5.88 -1.60 -20.69
N ASN A 82 -5.86 -2.52 -21.68
CA ASN A 82 -5.24 -3.82 -21.47
C ASN A 82 -3.70 -3.78 -21.57
N ALA A 83 -3.14 -2.75 -22.21
CA ALA A 83 -1.71 -2.53 -22.40
C ALA A 83 -1.15 -1.38 -21.57
N ASP A 84 -1.99 -0.45 -21.13
CA ASP A 84 -1.62 0.59 -20.20
C ASP A 84 -1.33 0.00 -18.80
N LEU A 85 -0.55 0.72 -18.01
CA LEU A 85 -0.25 0.40 -16.63
C LEU A 85 -0.83 1.42 -15.66
N ASP A 86 -1.44 2.50 -16.16
CA ASP A 86 -2.01 3.64 -15.44
C ASP A 86 -3.26 4.10 -16.21
N ASP A 87 -4.30 3.26 -16.20
CA ASP A 87 -5.47 3.38 -17.10
C ASP A 87 -6.21 4.73 -16.97
N ASP A 88 -6.15 5.40 -15.81
CA ASP A 88 -6.79 6.71 -15.58
C ASP A 88 -5.83 7.91 -15.56
N GLY A 89 -4.53 7.67 -15.67
CA GLY A 89 -3.50 8.68 -15.83
C GLY A 89 -3.30 9.58 -14.60
N ASP A 90 -3.67 9.12 -13.40
CA ASP A 90 -3.50 9.89 -12.15
C ASP A 90 -2.06 9.83 -11.59
N GLY A 91 -1.24 8.92 -12.12
CA GLY A 91 0.16 8.72 -11.77
C GLY A 91 0.42 7.51 -10.87
N TRP A 92 -0.61 6.77 -10.46
CA TRP A 92 -0.51 5.48 -9.78
C TRP A 92 -0.77 4.35 -10.77
N SER A 93 0.05 3.29 -10.71
CA SER A 93 -0.19 2.17 -11.62
C SER A 93 -1.36 1.30 -11.16
N ASP A 94 -2.09 0.67 -12.09
CA ASP A 94 -3.24 -0.17 -11.74
C ASP A 94 -2.84 -1.28 -10.77
N ASN A 95 -1.60 -1.76 -10.87
CA ASN A 95 -1.10 -2.76 -9.93
C ASN A 95 -1.02 -2.23 -8.50
N TYR A 96 -0.52 -1.01 -8.31
CA TYR A 96 -0.47 -0.37 -7.00
C TYR A 96 -1.86 -0.02 -6.51
N GLU A 97 -2.72 0.53 -7.34
CA GLU A 97 -4.09 0.85 -6.95
C GLU A 97 -4.91 -0.36 -6.52
N ASN A 98 -4.80 -1.47 -7.25
CA ASN A 98 -5.43 -2.73 -6.85
C ASN A 98 -4.89 -3.24 -5.51
N LEU A 99 -3.62 -3.00 -5.18
CA LEU A 99 -3.03 -3.34 -3.88
C LEU A 99 -3.54 -2.40 -2.77
N CYS A 100 -3.61 -1.10 -3.07
CA CYS A 100 -4.05 -0.02 -2.19
C CYS A 100 -5.57 0.11 -2.08
N VAL A 101 -6.31 -0.76 -2.78
CA VAL A 101 -7.77 -0.85 -2.75
C VAL A 101 -8.45 0.42 -3.29
N THR A 102 -7.83 1.03 -4.31
CA THR A 102 -8.41 2.10 -5.11
C THR A 102 -8.87 1.62 -6.48
N ASN A 103 -9.47 2.51 -7.28
CA ASN A 103 -10.08 2.16 -8.55
C ASN A 103 -9.24 2.71 -9.71
N PRO A 104 -8.59 1.84 -10.51
CA PRO A 104 -7.66 2.27 -11.56
C PRO A 104 -8.29 2.88 -12.80
N LEU A 105 -9.61 3.12 -12.77
CA LEU A 105 -10.36 3.71 -13.88
C LEU A 105 -11.01 5.03 -13.46
N ASP A 106 -10.55 5.66 -12.38
CA ASP A 106 -11.14 6.86 -11.79
C ASP A 106 -10.04 7.74 -11.17
N ASP A 107 -9.61 8.74 -11.94
CA ASP A 107 -8.54 9.69 -11.59
C ASP A 107 -8.70 10.43 -10.25
N ALA A 108 -9.89 10.38 -9.66
CA ALA A 108 -10.20 10.93 -8.35
C ALA A 108 -9.96 9.93 -7.20
N SER A 109 -9.61 8.69 -7.51
CA SER A 109 -9.45 7.55 -6.61
C SER A 109 -7.97 7.24 -6.38
N THR A 110 -7.17 8.19 -5.93
CA THR A 110 -5.75 7.95 -5.62
C THR A 110 -5.55 7.22 -4.28
N PRO A 111 -4.52 6.35 -4.14
CA PRO A 111 -4.05 5.85 -2.86
C PRO A 111 -3.69 6.98 -1.87
N VAL A 112 -3.80 6.69 -0.56
CA VAL A 112 -3.22 7.55 0.48
C VAL A 112 -1.74 7.20 0.59
N ASP A 113 -0.89 8.22 0.59
CA ASP A 113 0.58 8.14 0.61
C ASP A 113 1.07 9.33 1.46
N THR A 114 1.22 9.09 2.76
CA THR A 114 1.39 10.14 3.78
C THR A 114 2.76 10.82 3.70
N ASP A 115 3.81 10.09 3.39
CA ASP A 115 5.17 10.59 3.22
C ASP A 115 5.54 10.95 1.76
N SER A 116 4.70 10.55 0.80
CA SER A 116 4.90 10.74 -0.64
C SER A 116 6.11 10.00 -1.21
N ASP A 117 6.43 8.81 -0.69
CA ASP A 117 7.54 7.97 -1.18
C ASP A 117 7.18 7.09 -2.40
N GLY A 118 5.88 6.99 -2.71
CA GLY A 118 5.33 6.18 -3.81
C GLY A 118 4.82 4.79 -3.38
N SER A 119 4.82 4.50 -2.09
CA SER A 119 4.12 3.39 -1.44
C SER A 119 2.88 3.97 -0.76
N CYS A 120 1.74 3.29 -0.88
CA CYS A 120 0.56 3.75 -0.16
C CYS A 120 0.60 3.27 1.29
N ASP A 121 -0.04 4.01 2.20
CA ASP A 121 -0.12 3.70 3.64
C ASP A 121 -0.62 2.26 3.94
N PHE A 122 -1.33 1.64 2.98
CA PHE A 122 -1.82 0.27 3.16
C PHE A 122 -0.73 -0.81 3.04
N ILE A 123 0.35 -0.52 2.32
CA ILE A 123 1.46 -1.47 2.05
C ILE A 123 2.81 -0.96 2.53
N ASP A 124 2.89 0.29 3.00
CA ASP A 124 4.04 0.82 3.71
C ASP A 124 4.13 0.20 5.11
N ASP A 125 5.36 0.12 5.64
CA ASP A 125 5.62 -0.27 7.02
C ASP A 125 5.97 0.95 7.91
N ASP A 126 6.13 2.15 7.34
CA ASP A 126 6.52 3.43 7.99
C ASP A 126 5.84 4.62 7.27
N ASP A 127 4.54 4.80 7.46
CA ASP A 127 3.66 5.68 6.67
C ASP A 127 4.09 7.17 6.63
N ASP A 128 4.88 7.64 7.59
CA ASP A 128 5.33 9.03 7.70
C ASP A 128 6.87 9.21 7.62
N ASP A 129 7.59 8.13 7.37
CA ASP A 129 9.03 8.05 7.13
C ASP A 129 9.88 8.69 8.28
N ASP A 130 9.36 8.65 9.52
CA ASP A 130 10.04 9.17 10.71
C ASP A 130 11.16 8.22 11.21
N GLY A 131 11.12 6.97 10.75
CA GLY A 131 12.05 5.90 11.08
C GLY A 131 11.53 4.93 12.14
N THR A 132 10.29 5.09 12.59
CA THR A 132 9.57 4.21 13.51
C THR A 132 8.45 3.48 12.75
N PRO A 133 8.56 2.16 12.53
CA PRO A 133 7.54 1.44 11.78
C PRO A 133 6.16 1.52 12.45
N ASP A 134 5.08 1.58 11.67
CA ASP A 134 3.69 1.81 12.14
C ASP A 134 3.27 0.86 13.27
N ALA A 135 3.76 -0.39 13.22
CA ALA A 135 3.45 -1.40 14.22
C ALA A 135 4.00 -1.07 15.63
N SER A 136 4.92 -0.12 15.72
CA SER A 136 5.56 0.38 16.93
C SER A 136 5.40 1.89 17.11
N ASP A 137 4.67 2.55 16.22
CA ASP A 137 4.43 3.98 16.24
C ASP A 137 3.05 4.28 16.86
N ASP A 138 3.01 5.12 17.89
CA ASP A 138 1.74 5.55 18.50
C ASP A 138 1.00 6.61 17.64
N PHE A 139 1.70 7.28 16.72
CA PHE A 139 1.23 8.26 15.75
C PHE A 139 1.76 7.99 14.32
N PRO A 140 1.37 6.88 13.66
CA PRO A 140 1.94 6.45 12.37
C PRO A 140 1.87 7.45 11.20
N LEU A 141 1.14 8.55 11.32
CA LEU A 141 0.92 9.52 10.24
C LEU A 141 1.47 10.91 10.57
N ASP A 142 2.19 11.07 11.67
CA ASP A 142 2.76 12.33 12.12
C ASP A 142 4.26 12.18 12.34
N GLN A 143 5.03 12.49 11.29
CA GLN A 143 6.50 12.41 11.25
C GLN A 143 7.27 13.18 12.36
N TRP A 144 6.56 13.84 13.28
CA TRP A 144 7.10 14.56 14.42
C TRP A 144 6.77 13.91 15.76
N GLU A 145 6.00 12.82 15.80
CA GLU A 145 5.56 12.14 17.03
C GLU A 145 5.58 10.62 16.82
N HIS A 146 6.10 9.86 17.79
CA HIS A 146 6.10 8.38 17.70
C HIS A 146 5.82 7.68 19.03
N PHE A 147 5.80 8.42 20.15
CA PHE A 147 5.52 7.90 21.49
C PHE A 147 4.38 8.68 22.14
N ASP A 148 3.47 7.95 22.79
CA ASP A 148 2.42 8.46 23.70
C ASP A 148 2.53 7.73 25.05
N PHE A 149 3.43 8.21 25.91
CA PHE A 149 3.85 7.41 27.07
C PHE A 149 2.76 7.27 28.14
N ASP A 150 1.85 8.24 28.28
CA ASP A 150 0.71 8.18 29.20
C ASP A 150 -0.62 7.76 28.53
N GLY A 151 -0.66 7.75 27.19
CA GLY A 151 -1.81 7.30 26.41
C GLY A 151 -2.92 8.34 26.29
N ASP A 152 -2.61 9.64 26.43
CA ASP A 152 -3.60 10.72 26.37
C ASP A 152 -3.91 11.21 24.94
N GLY A 153 -3.13 10.75 23.96
CA GLY A 153 -3.25 11.06 22.53
C GLY A 153 -2.50 12.32 22.09
N ILE A 154 -1.62 12.87 22.92
CA ILE A 154 -0.64 13.91 22.57
C ILE A 154 0.74 13.26 22.57
N GLY A 155 1.46 13.35 21.46
CA GLY A 155 2.80 12.77 21.39
C GLY A 155 3.81 13.50 22.27
N ASN A 156 4.78 12.76 22.80
CA ASN A 156 5.78 13.27 23.74
C ASN A 156 6.57 14.50 23.26
N ASN A 157 6.72 14.75 21.94
CA ASN A 157 7.41 15.98 21.49
C ASN A 157 6.53 17.23 21.66
N ALA A 158 5.21 17.08 21.71
CA ALA A 158 4.22 18.14 21.91
C ALA A 158 3.64 18.16 23.33
N ASP A 159 3.66 17.04 24.04
CA ASP A 159 3.22 16.94 25.42
C ASP A 159 4.22 17.64 26.36
N THR A 160 3.72 18.03 27.54
CA THR A 160 4.49 18.71 28.57
C THR A 160 4.53 17.94 29.88
N ASP A 161 3.91 16.76 29.93
CA ASP A 161 3.77 15.88 31.09
C ASP A 161 3.70 14.42 30.59
N ASP A 162 4.77 13.97 29.91
CA ASP A 162 4.82 12.75 29.09
C ASP A 162 4.34 11.47 29.81
N ASP A 163 4.40 11.41 31.14
CA ASP A 163 3.94 10.25 31.92
C ASP A 163 2.64 10.45 32.71
N GLY A 164 2.02 11.63 32.57
CA GLY A 164 0.71 11.94 33.09
C GLY A 164 0.62 11.93 34.62
N ASP A 165 1.74 12.07 35.33
CA ASP A 165 1.77 12.03 36.80
C ASP A 165 1.40 13.38 37.46
N GLY A 166 1.38 14.45 36.65
CA GLY A 166 1.01 15.80 37.02
C GLY A 166 2.20 16.74 37.26
N VAL A 167 3.43 16.31 36.96
CA VAL A 167 4.67 17.10 37.06
C VAL A 167 5.28 17.29 35.68
N ILE A 168 5.19 18.51 35.15
CA ILE A 168 5.68 18.80 33.79
C ILE A 168 7.15 18.41 33.57
N ASP A 169 7.53 17.93 32.38
CA ASP A 169 8.83 17.30 32.10
C ASP A 169 10.02 18.18 32.48
N VAL A 170 9.91 19.49 32.27
CA VAL A 170 10.97 20.45 32.61
C VAL A 170 11.23 20.56 34.12
N GLN A 171 10.33 20.03 34.94
CA GLN A 171 10.42 19.93 36.40
C GLN A 171 10.56 18.48 36.88
N ASP A 172 10.40 17.49 36.00
CA ASP A 172 10.47 16.08 36.32
C ASP A 172 11.86 15.49 36.03
N PRO A 173 12.58 14.95 37.02
CA PRO A 173 13.83 14.22 36.79
C PRO A 173 13.66 12.88 36.04
N PHE A 174 12.46 12.30 36.02
CA PHE A 174 12.10 11.05 35.34
C PHE A 174 10.80 11.22 34.53
N PRO A 175 10.80 12.03 33.46
CA PRO A 175 9.61 12.39 32.70
C PRO A 175 8.90 11.23 31.97
N LEU A 176 9.41 10.00 32.06
CA LEU A 176 8.84 8.80 31.46
C LEU A 176 8.62 7.72 32.52
N ASP A 177 8.35 8.10 33.76
CA ASP A 177 8.08 7.18 34.85
C ASP A 177 7.12 7.82 35.85
N ALA A 178 5.82 7.60 35.61
CA ALA A 178 4.73 8.15 36.41
C ALA A 178 4.75 7.77 37.90
N SER A 179 5.70 6.93 38.33
CA SER A 179 5.92 6.57 39.73
C SER A 179 7.04 7.37 40.41
N GLU A 180 7.81 8.17 39.67
CA GLU A 180 9.04 8.83 40.14
C GLU A 180 9.17 10.29 39.68
N TRP A 181 8.59 11.24 40.39
CA TRP A 181 8.69 12.67 40.01
C TRP A 181 9.86 13.45 40.65
N ALA A 182 10.77 12.79 41.37
CA ALA A 182 11.76 13.49 42.19
C ALA A 182 13.05 12.71 42.46
N ASP A 183 14.19 13.39 42.32
CA ASP A 183 15.54 12.93 42.67
C ASP A 183 16.20 13.96 43.62
N SER A 184 16.16 13.69 44.92
CA SER A 184 16.61 14.67 45.93
C SER A 184 18.13 14.80 46.01
N ASP A 185 18.89 13.77 45.63
CA ASP A 185 20.35 13.74 45.77
C ASP A 185 21.11 13.68 44.43
N GLY A 186 20.39 13.58 43.31
CA GLY A 186 20.90 13.74 41.95
C GLY A 186 21.65 12.50 41.45
N ASP A 187 21.33 11.32 41.96
CA ASP A 187 22.03 10.08 41.65
C ASP A 187 21.40 9.29 40.47
N GLY A 188 20.25 9.75 39.96
CA GLY A 188 19.50 9.14 38.88
C GLY A 188 18.61 7.97 39.31
N ILE A 189 18.31 7.83 40.61
CA ILE A 189 17.31 6.92 41.16
C ILE A 189 16.21 7.75 41.82
N GLY A 190 14.95 7.46 41.50
CA GLY A 190 13.82 8.20 42.05
C GLY A 190 13.66 8.00 43.55
N ASN A 191 13.22 9.06 44.23
CA ASN A 191 13.06 9.06 45.68
C ASN A 191 12.09 7.95 46.16
N THR A 192 11.09 7.56 45.35
CA THR A 192 10.13 6.54 45.78
C THR A 192 10.75 5.14 45.76
N MET A 193 11.59 4.83 44.78
CA MET A 193 12.39 3.59 44.68
C MET A 193 13.46 3.51 45.78
N GLU A 194 14.06 4.64 46.17
CA GLU A 194 14.99 4.68 47.30
C GLU A 194 14.31 4.39 48.65
N MET A 195 13.09 4.91 48.84
CA MET A 195 12.30 4.64 50.05
C MET A 195 11.97 3.15 50.19
N GLU A 196 11.72 2.45 49.09
CA GLU A 196 11.54 0.99 49.07
C GLU A 196 12.85 0.24 49.39
N SER A 197 13.98 0.71 48.86
CA SER A 197 15.31 0.11 49.10
C SER A 197 15.79 0.25 50.56
N THR A 198 15.48 1.39 51.20
CA THR A 198 15.78 1.65 52.61
C THR A 198 14.83 0.94 53.58
N MET A 199 13.57 0.68 53.19
CA MET A 199 12.62 -0.11 53.99
C MET A 199 13.09 -1.57 54.15
N VAL A 200 13.71 -2.17 53.12
CA VAL A 200 14.27 -3.53 53.18
C VAL A 200 15.48 -3.62 54.12
N LEU A 201 16.31 -2.58 54.20
CA LEU A 201 17.48 -2.56 55.08
C LEU A 201 17.10 -2.42 56.57
N THR A 202 15.98 -1.76 56.89
CA THR A 202 15.54 -1.61 58.30
C THR A 202 14.86 -2.85 58.89
N TYR A 203 14.36 -3.77 58.06
CA TYR A 203 13.81 -5.07 58.51
C TYR A 203 14.85 -6.18 58.66
N SER A 204 16.09 -5.98 58.19
CA SER A 204 17.16 -7.00 58.26
C SER A 204 18.13 -6.82 59.42
N GLN A 205 18.01 -5.75 60.22
CA GLN A 205 18.87 -5.54 61.38
C GLN A 205 18.21 -6.14 62.64
N PRO A 206 18.67 -7.29 63.18
CA PRO A 206 18.19 -7.73 64.48
C PRO A 206 18.61 -6.69 65.52
N MET A 207 17.64 -6.22 66.29
CA MET A 207 17.87 -5.35 67.46
C MET A 207 19.01 -5.91 68.31
N LEU A 208 20.07 -5.12 68.47
CA LEU A 208 21.22 -5.46 69.30
C LEU A 208 20.82 -5.38 70.78
N LEU A 209 20.14 -6.40 71.32
CA LEU A 209 19.96 -6.54 72.76
C LEU A 209 21.16 -7.30 73.35
N SER A 210 22.11 -6.51 73.86
CA SER A 210 23.14 -6.84 74.85
C SER A 210 23.42 -8.34 75.10
N GLY A 211 24.50 -8.82 74.49
CA GLY A 211 25.34 -9.87 75.07
C GLY A 211 24.85 -11.31 74.89
N LEU A 212 25.02 -11.89 73.71
CA LEU A 212 25.44 -13.29 73.55
C LEU A 212 25.95 -13.53 72.13
N THR A 213 27.11 -14.16 72.00
CA THR A 213 27.73 -14.50 70.71
C THR A 213 26.89 -15.56 69.99
N VAL A 214 26.39 -15.27 68.79
CA VAL A 214 25.90 -16.29 67.86
C VAL A 214 26.61 -16.12 66.52
N THR A 215 27.22 -17.23 66.12
CA THR A 215 27.98 -17.49 64.89
C THR A 215 27.18 -17.22 63.61
N ALA A 216 27.89 -16.72 62.61
CA ALA A 216 27.43 -16.39 61.27
C ALA A 216 26.66 -17.51 60.55
N MET A 217 25.57 -17.14 59.86
CA MET A 217 25.17 -17.78 58.60
C MET A 217 25.00 -16.68 57.57
N ALA A 218 25.82 -16.73 56.53
CA ALA A 218 25.66 -15.95 55.32
C ALA A 218 24.43 -16.45 54.56
N LEU A 219 23.53 -15.54 54.17
CA LEU A 219 22.51 -15.83 53.17
C LEU A 219 22.83 -15.02 51.92
N ALA A 220 23.20 -15.75 50.88
CA ALA A 220 23.48 -15.24 49.55
C ALA A 220 22.17 -14.85 48.86
N ILE A 221 22.11 -13.66 48.28
CA ILE A 221 21.23 -13.39 47.13
C ILE A 221 22.14 -12.87 46.02
N MET A 222 22.16 -13.64 44.94
CA MET A 222 22.99 -13.45 43.76
C MET A 222 22.64 -12.14 43.04
N ARG A 223 23.68 -11.41 42.66
CA ARG A 223 23.71 -10.55 41.48
C ARG A 223 23.14 -11.31 40.27
N THR A 224 22.20 -10.71 39.55
CA THR A 224 21.93 -11.06 38.15
C THR A 224 22.01 -9.79 37.32
N MET A 225 23.23 -9.39 36.98
CA MET A 225 23.53 -8.53 35.84
C MET A 225 24.98 -8.82 35.43
N MET A 226 25.15 -9.52 34.31
CA MET A 226 26.13 -9.22 33.27
C MET A 226 25.99 -10.21 32.11
N MET A 227 25.57 -9.65 30.97
CA MET A 227 26.22 -9.79 29.67
C MET A 227 26.75 -11.19 29.30
N THR A 228 26.10 -11.81 28.32
CA THR A 228 26.80 -12.68 27.36
C THR A 228 26.85 -11.98 26.01
N ALA A 229 27.93 -11.22 25.80
CA ALA A 229 28.50 -11.04 24.47
C ALA A 229 29.61 -12.11 24.32
N THR A 230 29.52 -12.95 23.28
CA THR A 230 30.70 -13.63 22.73
C THR A 230 30.56 -13.87 21.24
N ALA A 231 31.64 -13.45 20.54
CA ALA A 231 32.20 -13.91 19.27
C ALA A 231 31.58 -13.38 17.97
#